data_AF-A0A3Q0JC68-F1
#
_entry.id   AF-A0A3Q0JC68-F1
#
_cell.length_a   1.000
_cell.length_b   1.000
_cell.length_c   1.000
_cell.angle_alpha   90.00
_cell.angle_beta   90.00
_cell.angle_gamma   90.00
#
_symmetry.space_group_name_H-M   'P 1'
#
loop_
_entity.id
_entity.type
_entity.pdbx_description
1 polymer ?
#
loop_
_entity_poly.entity_id
_entity_poly.type
_entity_poly.pdbx_seq_one_letter_code
_entity_poly.pdbx_strand_id
1 'polypeptide(L)'
;MGIHGEEYHLAWDKFPAVALAKTRSNFLHFLSVISDKEFWYKDAQEGIRRRLALFGESHLPEDRAKNIILMVGDGMGLSTLTASRILKGQRMGIHGEEYHLAWDKFPAVALAK
;
A
#
# COMPACT_ATOMS: atom_id res chain seq x y z
N MET A 1 -16.06 7.52 51.70
CA MET A 1 -15.32 6.60 50.81
C MET A 1 -16.24 6.31 49.62
N GLY A 2 -16.22 7.20 48.63
CA GLY A 2 -17.10 7.15 47.46
C GLY A 2 -16.21 7.14 46.22
N ILE A 3 -16.31 6.06 45.47
CA ILE A 3 -15.61 5.84 44.21
C ILE A 3 -16.30 6.66 43.12
N HIS A 4 -15.65 7.74 42.66
CA HIS A 4 -16.05 8.45 41.45
C HIS A 4 -15.54 7.64 40.25
N GLY A 5 -16.47 7.09 39.47
CA GLY A 5 -16.18 6.53 38.16
C GLY A 5 -16.06 7.67 37.15
N GLU A 6 -14.86 7.88 36.61
CA GLU A 6 -14.67 8.74 35.43
C GLU A 6 -15.10 7.97 34.17
N GLU A 7 -16.15 8.45 33.51
CA GLU A 7 -16.54 8.01 32.18
C GLU A 7 -15.52 8.54 31.16
N TYR A 8 -14.77 7.62 30.54
CA TYR A 8 -13.91 7.93 29.40
C TYR A 8 -14.80 8.19 28.16
N HIS A 9 -15.20 9.44 27.98
CA HIS A 9 -15.78 9.90 26.71
C HIS A 9 -14.70 9.85 25.62
N LEU A 10 -14.76 8.79 24.81
CA LEU A 10 -13.92 8.60 23.65
C LEU A 10 -14.06 9.78 22.68
N ALA A 11 -12.93 10.37 22.32
CA ALA A 11 -12.76 11.58 21.51
C ALA A 11 -13.13 11.42 20.02
N TRP A 12 -14.28 10.80 19.71
CA TRP A 12 -14.77 10.65 18.34
C TRP A 12 -15.52 11.91 17.83
N ASP A 13 -15.91 12.80 18.72
CA ASP A 13 -16.72 13.99 18.39
C ASP A 13 -15.92 15.18 17.84
N LYS A 14 -14.59 15.04 17.66
CA LYS A 14 -13.70 16.13 17.23
C LYS A 14 -13.30 16.10 15.75
N PHE A 15 -13.94 15.27 14.93
CA PHE A 15 -13.73 15.32 13.48
C PHE A 15 -14.73 16.30 12.84
N PRO A 16 -14.27 17.41 12.22
CA PRO A 16 -15.18 18.34 11.56
C PRO A 16 -15.94 17.63 10.44
N ALA A 17 -17.27 17.77 10.39
CA ALA A 17 -18.17 17.09 9.46
C ALA A 17 -17.79 17.24 7.96
N VAL A 18 -17.04 18.30 7.62
CA VAL A 18 -16.49 18.55 6.28
C VAL A 18 -15.41 17.53 5.89
N ALA A 19 -14.61 17.04 6.85
CA ALA A 19 -13.64 15.98 6.61
C ALA A 19 -14.35 14.68 6.23
N LEU A 20 -15.41 14.31 6.96
CA LEU A 20 -16.22 13.10 6.76
C LEU A 20 -16.98 13.07 5.41
N ALA A 21 -17.46 14.22 4.94
CA ALA A 21 -18.17 14.33 3.66
C ALA A 21 -17.25 14.11 2.45
N LYS A 22 -16.01 14.65 2.50
CA LYS A 22 -14.99 14.45 1.47
C LYS A 22 -14.52 12.99 1.41
N THR A 23 -14.49 12.30 2.56
CA THR A 23 -14.16 10.88 2.66
C THR A 23 -15.24 10.00 2.05
N ARG A 24 -16.54 10.31 2.25
CA ARG A 24 -17.64 9.49 1.72
C ARG A 24 -17.73 9.50 0.19
N SER A 25 -17.59 10.65 -0.45
CA SER A 25 -17.65 10.73 -1.91
C SER A 25 -16.48 10.00 -2.58
N ASN A 26 -15.26 10.18 -2.07
CA ASN A 26 -14.08 9.48 -2.57
C ASN A 26 -14.18 7.96 -2.32
N PHE A 27 -14.69 7.54 -1.15
CA PHE A 27 -14.86 6.13 -0.83
C PHE A 27 -15.93 5.46 -1.71
N LEU A 28 -17.08 6.09 -1.95
CA LEU A 28 -18.12 5.54 -2.82
C LEU A 28 -17.65 5.46 -4.28
N HIS A 29 -16.89 6.46 -4.75
CA HIS A 29 -16.26 6.39 -6.07
C HIS A 29 -15.23 5.26 -6.15
N PHE A 30 -14.37 5.12 -5.15
CA PHE A 30 -13.43 4.01 -5.04
C PHE A 30 -14.14 2.66 -5.07
N LEU A 31 -15.18 2.47 -4.27
CA LEU A 31 -15.98 1.24 -4.26
C LEU A 31 -16.59 0.95 -5.62
N SER A 32 -17.11 1.96 -6.32
CA SER A 32 -17.65 1.80 -7.66
C SER A 32 -16.59 1.35 -8.67
N VAL A 33 -15.36 1.85 -8.56
CA VAL A 33 -14.26 1.50 -9.46
C VAL A 33 -13.76 0.08 -9.17
N ILE A 34 -13.48 -0.27 -7.91
CA ILE A 34 -12.95 -1.60 -7.57
C ILE A 34 -14.00 -2.72 -7.72
N SER A 35 -15.29 -2.37 -7.75
CA SER A 35 -16.37 -3.34 -7.99
C SER A 35 -16.57 -3.64 -9.48
N ASP A 36 -15.96 -2.86 -10.38
CA ASP A 36 -15.99 -3.10 -11.81
C ASP A 36 -14.99 -4.21 -12.19
N LYS A 37 -15.47 -5.25 -12.87
CA LYS A 37 -14.61 -6.33 -13.39
C LYS A 37 -13.56 -5.82 -14.39
N GLU A 38 -13.91 -4.82 -15.20
CA GLU A 38 -13.04 -4.31 -16.26
C GLU A 38 -11.80 -3.62 -15.68
N PHE A 39 -11.93 -3.03 -14.49
CA PHE A 39 -10.81 -2.48 -13.75
C PHE A 39 -9.75 -3.56 -13.47
N TRP A 40 -10.15 -4.69 -12.88
CA TRP A 40 -9.24 -5.79 -12.55
C TRP A 40 -8.65 -6.47 -13.77
N TYR A 41 -9.41 -6.62 -14.85
CA TYR A 41 -8.88 -7.17 -16.11
C TYR A 41 -7.79 -6.27 -16.70
N LYS A 42 -8.01 -4.96 -16.71
CA LYS A 42 -7.02 -3.99 -17.21
C LYS A 42 -5.77 -3.98 -16.34
N ASP A 43 -5.92 -3.94 -15.02
CA ASP A 43 -4.80 -3.96 -14.09
C ASP A 43 -3.94 -5.24 -14.24
N ALA A 44 -4.58 -6.40 -14.34
CA ALA A 44 -3.89 -7.67 -14.56
C ALA A 44 -3.14 -7.71 -15.90
N GLN A 45 -3.77 -7.25 -16.99
CA GLN A 45 -3.12 -7.18 -18.30
C GLN A 45 -1.90 -6.25 -18.28
N GLU A 46 -2.02 -5.09 -17.62
CA GLU A 46 -0.91 -4.16 -17.44
C GLU A 46 0.21 -4.77 -16.59
N GLY A 47 -0.14 -5.52 -15.53
CA GLY A 47 0.81 -6.26 -14.73
C GLY A 47 1.62 -7.29 -15.54
N ILE A 48 0.97 -8.02 -16.44
CA ILE A 48 1.63 -8.96 -17.35
C ILE A 48 2.54 -8.20 -18.33
N ARG A 49 2.04 -7.15 -18.98
CA ARG A 49 2.83 -6.33 -19.92
C ARG A 49 4.09 -5.76 -19.25
N ARG A 50 3.96 -5.24 -18.04
CA ARG A 50 5.08 -4.72 -17.25
C ARG A 50 6.14 -5.78 -16.96
N ARG A 51 5.71 -7.01 -16.61
CA ARG A 51 6.65 -8.12 -16.37
C ARG A 51 7.36 -8.55 -17.65
N LEU A 52 6.63 -8.65 -18.76
CA LEU A 52 7.22 -8.96 -20.07
C LEU A 52 8.20 -7.89 -20.54
N ALA A 53 7.95 -6.61 -20.25
CA ALA A 53 8.89 -5.54 -20.57
C ALA A 53 10.18 -5.60 -19.72
N LEU A 54 10.10 -6.05 -18.47
CA LEU A 54 11.26 -6.14 -17.57
C LEU A 54 12.12 -7.40 -17.80
N PHE A 55 11.51 -8.50 -18.22
CA PHE A 55 12.15 -9.81 -18.32
C PHE A 55 12.06 -10.47 -19.71
N GLY A 56 11.45 -9.80 -20.69
CA GLY A 56 11.36 -10.26 -22.07
C GLY A 56 12.73 -10.30 -22.77
N GLU A 57 12.80 -11.14 -23.81
CA GLU A 57 13.90 -11.63 -24.67
C GLU A 57 15.39 -11.31 -24.39
N SER A 58 15.82 -10.20 -23.78
CA SER A 58 17.25 -9.85 -23.63
C SER A 58 17.55 -8.76 -22.58
N HIS A 59 16.97 -8.83 -21.37
CA HIS A 59 17.15 -7.78 -20.35
C HIS A 59 17.74 -8.24 -19.01
N LEU A 60 18.23 -9.48 -18.93
CA LEU A 60 19.11 -9.81 -17.81
C LEU A 60 20.42 -9.06 -18.03
N PRO A 61 20.94 -8.32 -17.04
CA PRO A 61 22.26 -7.73 -17.16
C PRO A 61 23.26 -8.86 -17.40
N GLU A 62 23.72 -9.00 -18.64
CA GLU A 62 24.82 -9.93 -18.98
C GLU A 62 26.12 -9.49 -18.31
N ASP A 63 26.18 -8.21 -17.93
CA ASP A 63 27.29 -7.59 -17.25
C ASP A 63 27.25 -7.77 -15.73
N ARG A 64 28.41 -8.09 -15.18
CA ARG A 64 28.65 -8.11 -13.74
C ARG A 64 28.35 -6.74 -13.11
N ALA A 65 27.55 -6.74 -12.03
CA ALA A 65 27.27 -5.54 -11.26
C ALA A 65 28.56 -4.90 -10.71
N LYS A 66 28.73 -3.59 -10.95
CA LYS A 66 29.87 -2.81 -10.46
C LYS A 66 29.72 -2.38 -9.00
N ASN A 67 28.48 -2.18 -8.54
CA ASN A 67 28.13 -1.68 -7.21
C ASN A 67 27.06 -2.55 -6.58
N ILE A 68 27.10 -2.70 -5.26
CA ILE A 68 26.10 -3.43 -4.47
C ILE A 68 25.59 -2.51 -3.37
N ILE A 69 24.27 -2.41 -3.25
CA ILE A 69 23.59 -1.72 -2.16
C ILE A 69 22.69 -2.75 -1.47
N LEU A 70 22.91 -2.96 -0.18
CA LEU A 70 22.09 -3.83 0.65
C LEU A 70 21.31 -2.98 1.66
N MET A 71 19.98 -3.07 1.62
CA MET A 71 19.10 -2.43 2.58
C MET A 71 18.57 -3.49 3.55
N VAL A 72 18.83 -3.32 4.85
CA VAL A 72 18.35 -4.22 5.90
C VAL A 72 17.34 -3.46 6.76
N GLY A 73 16.11 -3.96 6.81
CA GLY A 73 15.10 -3.50 7.76
C GLY A 73 15.03 -4.45 8.95
N ASP A 74 15.55 -4.03 10.11
CA ASP A 74 15.38 -4.79 11.34
C ASP A 74 13.90 -4.89 11.72
N GLY A 75 13.40 -6.09 11.99
CA GLY A 75 11.98 -6.36 12.25
C GLY A 75 11.03 -6.13 11.07
N MET A 76 11.54 -5.92 9.84
CA MET A 76 10.71 -5.62 8.66
C MET A 76 10.22 -6.89 7.94
N GLY A 77 9.39 -7.67 8.63
CA GLY A 77 8.70 -8.82 8.04
C GLY A 77 7.54 -8.43 7.09
N LEU A 78 6.85 -9.44 6.55
CA LEU A 78 5.71 -9.26 5.64
C LEU A 78 4.57 -8.42 6.27
N SER A 79 4.25 -8.66 7.54
CA SER A 79 3.24 -7.90 8.27
C SER A 79 3.62 -6.42 8.41
N THR A 80 4.88 -6.14 8.76
CA THR A 80 5.44 -4.79 8.86
C THR A 80 5.41 -4.07 7.51
N LEU A 81 5.74 -4.77 6.41
CA LEU A 81 5.67 -4.22 5.06
C LEU A 81 4.22 -3.84 4.69
N THR A 82 3.26 -4.74 4.90
CA THR A 82 1.84 -4.48 4.63
C THR A 82 1.31 -3.32 5.46
N ALA A 83 1.59 -3.29 6.77
CA ALA A 83 1.20 -2.19 7.64
C ALA A 83 1.82 -0.86 7.19
N SER A 84 3.10 -0.87 6.79
CA SER A 84 3.80 0.31 6.30
C SER A 84 3.20 0.84 4.99
N ARG A 85 2.79 -0.06 4.09
CA ARG A 85 2.12 0.29 2.83
C ARG A 85 0.81 1.03 3.10
N ILE A 86 -0.05 0.45 3.93
CA ILE A 86 -1.35 1.01 4.30
C ILE A 86 -1.15 2.36 4.98
N LEU A 87 -0.30 2.42 6.01
CA LEU A 87 -0.04 3.64 6.76
C LEU A 87 0.50 4.75 5.85
N LYS A 88 1.40 4.42 4.92
CA LYS A 88 1.97 5.41 4.00
C LYS A 88 0.93 5.93 3.01
N GLY A 89 0.09 5.08 2.43
CA GLY A 89 -0.98 5.53 1.54
C GLY A 89 -2.03 6.38 2.28
N GLN A 90 -2.41 6.01 3.50
CA GLN A 90 -3.30 6.83 4.35
C GLN A 90 -2.71 8.22 4.63
N ARG A 91 -1.40 8.30 4.90
CA ARG A 91 -0.70 9.59 5.07
C ARG A 91 -0.65 10.44 3.79
N MET A 92 -0.79 9.81 2.62
CA MET A 92 -0.90 10.48 1.32
C MET A 92 -2.35 10.84 0.95
N GLY A 93 -3.33 10.53 1.82
CA GLY A 93 -4.74 10.86 1.62
C GLY A 93 -5.51 9.87 0.73
N ILE A 94 -4.97 8.67 0.50
CA ILE A 94 -5.64 7.56 -0.22
C ILE A 94 -6.02 6.42 0.75
N HIS A 95 -6.67 5.35 0.29
CA HIS A 95 -7.18 4.29 1.19
C HIS A 95 -6.05 3.51 1.87
N GLY A 96 -4.96 3.26 1.14
CA GLY A 96 -3.70 2.75 1.65
C GLY A 96 -3.32 1.39 1.08
N GLU A 97 -4.28 0.51 0.87
CA GLU A 97 -4.05 -0.86 0.40
C GLU A 97 -3.50 -0.91 -1.03
N GLU A 98 -3.87 0.07 -1.84
CA GLU A 98 -3.46 0.28 -3.23
C GLU A 98 -2.10 0.98 -3.36
N TYR A 99 -1.53 1.45 -2.25
CA TYR A 99 -0.22 2.12 -2.28
C TYR A 99 0.88 1.09 -2.56
N HIS A 100 1.98 1.53 -3.18
CA HIS A 100 3.18 0.71 -3.35
C HIS A 100 4.39 1.41 -2.74
N LEU A 101 5.10 0.71 -1.84
CA LEU A 101 6.39 1.13 -1.32
C LEU A 101 7.45 1.15 -2.44
N ALA A 102 8.59 1.80 -2.19
CA ALA A 102 9.67 1.86 -3.18
C ALA A 102 10.17 0.47 -3.59
N TRP A 103 10.32 -0.43 -2.60
CA TRP A 103 10.73 -1.82 -2.80
C TRP A 103 9.64 -2.71 -3.41
N ASP A 104 8.35 -2.33 -3.34
CA ASP A 104 7.28 -3.08 -4.02
C ASP A 104 7.42 -3.01 -5.56
N LYS A 105 8.20 -2.05 -6.06
CA LYS A 105 8.50 -1.86 -7.48
C LYS A 105 9.75 -2.61 -7.94
N PHE A 106 10.46 -3.27 -7.03
CA PHE A 106 11.62 -4.07 -7.42
C PHE A 106 11.17 -5.25 -8.29
N PRO A 107 11.93 -5.57 -9.36
CA PRO A 107 11.47 -6.51 -10.37
C PRO A 107 11.47 -7.97 -9.87
N ALA A 108 12.27 -8.29 -8.85
CA ALA A 108 12.43 -9.62 -8.28
C ALA A 108 12.15 -9.63 -6.78
N VAL A 109 11.57 -10.73 -6.30
CA VAL A 109 11.26 -10.99 -4.89
C VAL A 109 11.65 -12.42 -4.55
N ALA A 110 12.12 -12.65 -3.33
CA ALA A 110 12.44 -13.96 -2.79
C ALA A 110 12.08 -14.03 -1.30
N LEU A 111 11.90 -15.24 -0.77
CA LEU A 111 11.76 -15.48 0.66
C LEU A 111 13.08 -15.97 1.23
N ALA A 112 13.49 -15.40 2.36
CA ALA A 112 14.63 -15.87 3.15
C ALA A 112 14.11 -16.78 4.29
N LYS A 113 14.89 -17.81 4.63
CA LYS A 113 14.58 -18.78 5.68
C LYS A 113 15.20 -18.37 7.02
#